data_AF-A0A133SJS4-F1
#
_entry.id   AF-A0A133SJS4-F1
#
_cell.length_a   1.000
_cell.length_b   1.000
_cell.length_c   1.000
_cell.angle_alpha   90.00
_cell.angle_beta   90.00
_cell.angle_gamma   90.00
#
_symmetry.space_group_name_H-M   'P 1'
#
loop_
_entity.id
_entity.type
_entity.pdbx_description
1 polymer ?
#
loop_
_entity_poly.entity_id
_entity_poly.type
_entity_poly.pdbx_seq_one_letter_code
_entity_poly.pdbx_strand_id
1 'polypeptide(L)'
;MTEYFWNEVFNKHNTAVIDSMVGADYKQHSPEFADGKAAFKNGVTDFLKAYPNSTAVVKHIGADGDLVFIHNHIKLDKKDRGQAAVDIFRIKDGKIVEHWDVIQDIPEKAANDNTMF
;
A
#
# COMPACT_ATOMS: atom_id res chain seq x y z
N MET A 1 10.60 6.20 -6.63
CA MET A 1 9.65 7.06 -5.89
C MET A 1 8.67 6.24 -5.08
N THR A 2 7.84 5.41 -5.72
CA THR A 2 6.74 4.68 -5.07
C THR A 2 7.21 3.66 -4.02
N GLU A 3 8.27 2.89 -4.27
CA GLU A 3 8.84 1.99 -3.26
C GLU A 3 9.36 2.72 -2.01
N TYR A 4 9.99 3.88 -2.20
CA TYR A 4 10.43 4.73 -1.09
C TYR A 4 9.23 5.22 -0.28
N PHE A 5 8.21 5.76 -0.95
CA PHE A 5 6.95 6.18 -0.32
C PHE A 5 6.33 5.04 0.49
N TRP A 6 6.21 3.86 -0.12
CA TRP A 6 5.63 2.67 0.51
C TRP A 6 6.37 2.28 1.79
N ASN A 7 7.70 2.22 1.74
CA ASN A 7 8.54 1.88 2.89
C ASN A 7 8.51 2.94 3.99
N GLU A 8 8.57 4.23 3.65
CA GLU A 8 8.48 5.31 4.63
C GLU A 8 7.14 5.26 5.38
N VAL A 9 6.04 5.09 4.65
CA VAL A 9 4.70 5.05 5.25
C VAL A 9 4.50 3.78 6.07
N PHE A 10 4.60 2.59 5.46
CA PHE A 10 4.10 1.37 6.09
C PHE A 10 5.13 0.62 6.92
N ASN A 11 6.44 0.82 6.70
CA ASN A 11 7.49 0.13 7.46
C ASN A 11 8.21 1.06 8.45
N LYS A 12 8.31 2.36 8.15
CA LYS A 12 8.93 3.36 9.05
C LYS A 12 7.91 4.25 9.77
N HIS A 13 6.63 4.11 9.46
CA HIS A 13 5.52 4.85 10.07
C HIS A 13 5.66 6.38 9.92
N ASN A 14 6.37 6.82 8.88
CA ASN A 14 6.61 8.22 8.56
C ASN A 14 5.51 8.73 7.64
N THR A 15 4.33 9.04 8.19
CA THR A 15 3.19 9.54 7.41
C THR A 15 3.37 10.97 6.89
N ALA A 16 4.42 11.69 7.32
CA ALA A 16 4.71 13.04 6.82
C ALA A 16 5.07 13.05 5.32
N VAL A 17 5.59 11.95 4.77
CA VAL A 17 5.89 11.86 3.33
C VAL A 17 4.62 11.93 2.47
N ILE A 18 3.44 11.65 3.03
CA ILE A 18 2.16 11.80 2.32
C ILE A 18 1.93 13.27 1.96
N ASP A 19 2.33 14.21 2.82
CA ASP A 19 2.17 15.64 2.57
C ASP A 19 2.98 16.11 1.36
N SER A 20 4.17 15.54 1.17
CA SER A 20 5.09 15.92 0.10
C SER A 20 4.99 15.05 -1.16
N MET A 21 4.45 13.84 -1.09
CA MET A 21 4.46 12.89 -2.22
C MET A 21 3.09 12.61 -2.81
N VAL A 22 1.99 12.91 -2.10
CA VAL A 22 0.62 12.72 -2.60
C VAL A 22 0.05 14.05 -3.10
N GLY A 23 -0.56 14.02 -4.28
CA GLY A 23 -1.19 15.18 -4.93
C GLY A 23 -2.42 15.68 -4.18
N ALA A 24 -2.77 16.96 -4.36
CA ALA A 24 -3.95 17.55 -3.72
C ALA A 24 -5.26 16.97 -4.27
N ASP A 25 -5.24 16.55 -5.55
CA ASP A 25 -6.33 15.93 -6.31
C ASP A 25 -6.30 14.40 -6.25
N TYR A 26 -5.66 13.82 -5.21
CA TYR A 26 -5.56 12.38 -5.03
C TYR A 26 -6.92 11.70 -5.02
N LYS A 27 -7.07 10.67 -5.85
CA LYS A 27 -8.26 9.81 -5.94
C LYS A 27 -8.00 8.43 -5.37
N GLN A 28 -8.84 8.01 -4.45
CA GLN A 28 -8.84 6.67 -3.85
C GLN A 28 -9.94 5.80 -4.46
N HIS A 29 -9.58 4.61 -4.92
CA HIS A 29 -10.54 3.62 -5.41
C HIS A 29 -10.67 2.41 -4.48
N SER A 30 -9.71 2.21 -3.56
CA SER A 30 -9.81 1.17 -2.53
C SER A 30 -11.06 1.38 -1.68
N PRO A 31 -11.96 0.39 -1.57
CA PRO A 31 -13.26 0.56 -0.93
C PRO A 31 -13.17 0.76 0.60
N GLU A 32 -12.03 0.41 1.20
CA GLU A 32 -11.81 0.49 2.66
C GLU A 32 -11.39 1.89 3.12
N PHE A 33 -11.08 2.80 2.19
CA PHE A 33 -10.64 4.16 2.49
C PHE A 33 -11.55 5.19 1.83
N ALA A 34 -11.86 6.26 2.56
CA ALA A 34 -12.52 7.43 1.99
C ALA A 34 -11.60 8.18 1.01
N ASP A 35 -12.21 8.85 0.04
CA ASP A 35 -11.51 9.58 -1.02
C ASP A 35 -10.81 10.86 -0.55
N GLY A 36 -9.75 11.24 -1.28
CA GLY A 36 -8.96 12.46 -1.05
C GLY A 36 -7.74 12.26 -0.15
N LYS A 37 -6.71 13.08 -0.40
CA LYS A 37 -5.41 13.02 0.31
C LYS A 37 -5.53 13.05 1.84
N ALA A 38 -6.40 13.92 2.37
CA ALA A 38 -6.58 14.06 3.82
C ALA A 38 -7.20 12.80 4.44
N ALA A 39 -8.21 12.23 3.78
CA ALA A 39 -8.86 11.01 4.23
C ALA A 39 -7.89 9.82 4.19
N PHE A 40 -7.14 9.67 3.08
CA PHE A 40 -6.09 8.67 2.97
C PHE A 40 -5.04 8.79 4.09
N LYS A 41 -4.51 10.01 4.33
CA LYS A 41 -3.52 10.23 5.39
C LYS A 41 -4.07 9.85 6.78
N ASN A 42 -5.30 10.24 7.08
CA ASN A 42 -5.93 9.92 8.36
C ASN A 42 -6.13 8.41 8.50
N GLY A 43 -6.69 7.75 7.49
CA GLY A 43 -6.91 6.31 7.49
C GLY A 43 -5.62 5.51 7.67
N VAL A 44 -4.55 5.85 6.94
CA VAL A 44 -3.24 5.22 7.12
C VAL A 44 -2.67 5.48 8.50
N THR A 45 -2.80 6.70 9.03
CA THR A 45 -2.32 7.03 10.37
C THR A 45 -3.04 6.21 11.44
N ASP A 46 -4.35 6.03 11.31
CA ASP A 46 -5.15 5.25 12.25
C ASP A 46 -4.87 3.75 12.13
N PHE A 47 -4.68 3.24 10.91
CA PHE A 47 -4.21 1.88 10.67
C PHE A 47 -2.88 1.60 11.38
N LEU A 48 -1.87 2.47 11.21
CA LEU A 48 -0.55 2.28 11.81
C LEU A 48 -0.57 2.39 13.34
N LYS A 49 -1.51 3.15 13.92
CA LYS A 49 -1.74 3.18 15.37
C LYS A 49 -2.39 1.89 15.87
N ALA A 50 -3.35 1.35 15.12
CA ALA A 50 -4.02 0.10 15.46
C ALA A 50 -3.08 -1.11 15.34
N TYR A 51 -2.19 -1.09 14.34
CA TYR A 51 -1.26 -2.17 14.03
C TYR A 51 0.20 -1.69 14.03
N PRO A 52 0.77 -1.34 15.22
CA PRO A 52 2.10 -0.75 15.32
C PRO A 52 3.25 -1.70 14.97
N ASN A 53 2.97 -3.00 14.85
CA ASN A 53 3.94 -4.02 14.44
C ASN A 53 3.66 -4.56 13.04
N SER A 54 2.81 -3.87 12.26
CA SER A 54 2.53 -4.25 10.89
C SER A 54 3.77 -4.11 10.00
N THR A 55 3.79 -4.86 8.91
CA THR A 55 4.86 -4.83 7.91
C THR A 55 4.26 -4.93 6.52
N ALA A 56 4.82 -4.23 5.54
CA ALA A 56 4.43 -4.32 4.14
C ALA A 56 5.66 -4.56 3.27
N VAL A 57 5.95 -5.82 2.95
CA VAL A 57 7.16 -6.24 2.22
C VAL A 57 6.87 -6.25 0.73
N VAL A 58 7.54 -5.38 -0.03
CA VAL A 58 7.48 -5.38 -1.50
C VAL A 58 8.12 -6.67 -2.03
N LYS A 59 7.40 -7.38 -2.90
CA LYS A 59 7.85 -8.61 -3.56
C LYS A 59 8.22 -8.33 -5.02
N HIS A 60 7.38 -7.56 -5.70
CA HIS A 60 7.62 -7.11 -7.06
C HIS A 60 7.20 -5.65 -7.21
N ILE A 61 7.91 -4.94 -8.08
CA ILE A 61 7.55 -3.59 -8.50
C ILE A 61 7.75 -3.47 -10.01
N GLY A 62 6.81 -2.81 -10.68
CA GLY A 62 6.85 -2.56 -12.12
C GLY A 62 6.22 -1.23 -12.47
N ALA A 63 6.42 -0.77 -13.70
CA ALA A 63 5.80 0.46 -14.20
C ALA A 63 5.41 0.32 -15.66
N ASP A 64 4.32 0.99 -16.04
CA ASP A 64 3.84 1.13 -17.40
C ASP A 64 3.30 2.55 -17.60
N GLY A 65 3.97 3.35 -18.42
CA GLY A 65 3.68 4.76 -18.58
C GLY A 65 3.72 5.52 -17.25
N ASP A 66 2.58 6.08 -16.85
CA ASP A 66 2.40 6.83 -15.61
C ASP A 66 1.89 5.96 -14.44
N LEU A 67 1.74 4.64 -14.65
CA LEU A 67 1.33 3.69 -13.62
C LEU A 67 2.54 2.98 -13.00
N VAL A 68 2.48 2.78 -11.69
CA VAL A 68 3.44 1.96 -10.92
C VAL A 68 2.65 0.92 -10.13
N PHE A 69 3.10 -0.33 -10.19
CA PHE A 69 2.46 -1.49 -9.57
C PHE A 69 3.37 -2.04 -8.48
N ILE A 70 2.82 -2.32 -7.29
CA ILE A 70 3.52 -2.98 -6.19
C ILE A 70 2.75 -4.25 -5.87
N HIS A 71 3.41 -5.41 -5.98
CA HIS A 71 2.94 -6.65 -5.38
C HIS A 71 3.64 -6.80 -4.02
N ASN A 72 2.88 -6.87 -2.92
CA ASN A 72 3.45 -6.90 -1.58
C ASN A 72 2.79 -7.94 -0.67
N HIS A 73 3.50 -8.25 0.42
CA HIS A 73 3.00 -9.06 1.53
C HIS A 73 2.80 -8.15 2.74
N ILE A 74 1.54 -7.94 3.10
CA ILE A 74 1.14 -7.13 4.26
C ILE A 74 0.84 -8.06 5.42
N LYS A 75 1.33 -7.74 6.61
CA LYS A 75 1.02 -8.47 7.86
C LYS A 75 0.66 -7.45 8.94
N LEU A 76 -0.36 -7.74 9.74
CA LEU A 76 -0.74 -6.88 10.87
C LEU A 76 0.18 -7.07 12.08
N ASP A 77 0.77 -8.27 12.22
CA ASP A 77 1.81 -8.58 13.19
C ASP A 77 2.67 -9.78 12.74
N LYS A 78 3.57 -10.27 13.61
CA LYS A 78 4.47 -11.38 13.29
C LYS A 78 3.76 -12.73 13.09
N LYS A 79 2.63 -12.97 13.77
CA LYS A 79 1.87 -14.22 13.77
C LYS A 79 0.81 -14.26 12.67
N ASP A 80 0.37 -13.10 12.20
CA ASP A 80 -0.53 -12.98 11.06
C ASP A 80 0.05 -13.74 9.84
N ARG A 81 -0.82 -14.42 9.08
CA ARG A 81 -0.42 -15.01 7.78
C ARG A 81 -0.31 -13.92 6.72
N GLY A 82 -1.05 -12.84 6.90
CA GLY A 82 -1.02 -11.64 6.08
C GLY A 82 -1.88 -11.74 4.83
N GLN A 83 -1.71 -10.73 4.00
CA GLN A 83 -2.43 -10.52 2.75
C GLN A 83 -1.41 -10.32 1.61
N ALA A 84 -1.71 -10.86 0.44
CA ALA A 84 -1.08 -10.46 -0.80
C ALA A 84 -1.91 -9.32 -1.39
N ALA A 85 -1.28 -8.17 -1.63
CA ALA A 85 -1.94 -7.06 -2.29
C ALA A 85 -1.18 -6.63 -3.55
N VAL A 86 -1.94 -6.19 -4.54
CA VAL A 86 -1.42 -5.43 -5.67
C VAL A 86 -1.95 -4.01 -5.55
N ASP A 87 -1.05 -3.08 -5.25
CA ASP A 87 -1.32 -1.65 -5.25
C ASP A 87 -0.90 -1.05 -6.58
N ILE A 88 -1.78 -0.26 -7.18
CA ILE A 88 -1.56 0.44 -8.45
C ILE A 88 -1.63 1.93 -8.18
N PHE A 89 -0.59 2.65 -8.55
CA PHE A 89 -0.49 4.09 -8.37
C PHE A 89 -0.37 4.80 -9.71
N ARG A 90 -1.12 5.88 -9.90
CA ARG A 90 -0.83 6.84 -10.96
C ARG A 90 0.09 7.93 -10.45
N ILE A 91 1.15 8.21 -11.20
CA ILE A 91 2.13 9.24 -10.90
C ILE A 91 1.99 10.39 -11.90
N LYS A 92 1.81 11.61 -11.40
CA LYS A 92 1.77 12.82 -12.22
C LYS A 92 2.58 13.92 -11.56
N ASP A 93 3.45 14.58 -12.33
CA ASP A 93 4.32 15.68 -11.84
C ASP A 93 5.12 15.31 -10.58
N GLY A 94 5.58 14.06 -10.51
CA GLY A 94 6.33 13.52 -9.36
C GLY A 94 5.50 13.34 -8.09
N LYS A 95 4.17 13.23 -8.21
CA LYS A 95 3.21 12.98 -7.11
C LYS A 95 2.36 11.75 -7.39
N ILE A 96 1.98 11.03 -6.34
CA ILE A 96 0.93 10.01 -6.40
C ILE A 96 -0.41 10.74 -6.42
N VAL A 97 -1.18 10.56 -7.50
CA VAL A 97 -2.46 11.27 -7.70
C VAL A 97 -3.66 10.34 -7.78
N GLU A 98 -3.44 9.03 -7.84
CA GLU A 98 -4.52 8.05 -7.90
C GLU A 98 -4.03 6.69 -7.40
N HIS A 99 -4.92 5.93 -6.78
CA HIS A 99 -4.62 4.63 -6.20
C HIS A 99 -5.76 3.63 -6.35
N TRP A 100 -5.41 2.40 -6.67
CA TRP A 100 -6.28 1.22 -6.63
C TRP A 100 -5.54 0.11 -5.90
N ASP A 101 -6.28 -0.78 -5.25
CA ASP A 101 -5.74 -2.04 -4.76
C ASP A 101 -6.66 -3.21 -5.07
N VAL A 102 -6.06 -4.40 -5.02
CA VAL A 102 -6.77 -5.65 -4.80
C VAL A 102 -6.03 -6.40 -3.72
N ILE A 103 -6.76 -6.88 -2.73
CA ILE A 103 -6.21 -7.50 -1.53
C ILE A 103 -6.80 -8.91 -1.41
N GLN A 104 -5.93 -9.89 -1.18
CA GLN A 104 -6.31 -11.27 -0.95
C GLN A 104 -5.61 -11.82 0.30
N ASP A 105 -6.38 -12.37 1.23
CA ASP A 105 -5.82 -13.09 2.37
C ASP A 105 -4.96 -14.27 1.89
N ILE A 106 -3.79 -14.45 2.49
CA ILE A 106 -2.99 -15.64 2.24
C ILE A 106 -3.80 -16.85 2.72
N PRO A 107 -4.08 -17.86 1.85
CA PRO A 107 -4.94 -18.97 2.23
C PRO A 107 -4.23 -19.92 3.21
N GLU A 108 -4.99 -20.61 4.06
CA GLU A 108 -4.39 -21.56 5.01
C GLU A 108 -3.94 -22.83 4.28
N LYS A 109 -4.66 -23.14 3.21
CA LYS A 109 -4.42 -24.27 2.33
C LYS A 109 -4.46 -23.78 0.89
N ALA A 110 -3.43 -24.12 0.13
CA ALA A 110 -3.35 -23.86 -1.30
C ALA A 110 -3.32 -25.18 -2.07
N ALA A 111 -3.80 -25.15 -3.31
CA ALA A 111 -3.68 -26.29 -4.23
C ALA A 111 -2.25 -26.45 -4.79
N ASN A 112 -1.38 -25.45 -4.58
CA ASN A 112 0.01 -25.43 -5.03
C ASN A 112 0.95 -25.16 -3.85
N ASP A 113 2.24 -25.45 -4.05
CA ASP A 113 3.32 -25.21 -3.07
C ASP A 113 4.15 -23.95 -3.38
N ASN A 114 3.78 -23.18 -4.40
CA ASN A 114 4.58 -22.04 -4.91
C ASN A 114 4.44 -20.77 -4.07
N THR A 115 3.56 -20.78 -3.06
CA THR A 115 3.13 -19.59 -2.31
C THR A 115 2.38 -18.57 -3.20
N MET A 116 2.01 -17.42 -2.63
CA MET A 116 1.37 -16.32 -3.36
C MET A 116 2.37 -15.33 -3.98
N PHE A 117 3.68 -15.53 -3.78
CA PHE A 117 4.75 -14.58 -4.12
C PHE A 117 5.91 -15.23 -4.86
#